data_AF-A0A372GP38-F1
#
_entry.id   AF-A0A372GP38-F1
#
_cell.length_a   1.000
_cell.length_b   1.000
_cell.length_c   1.000
_cell.angle_alpha   90.00
_cell.angle_beta   90.00
_cell.angle_gamma   90.00
#
_symmetry.space_group_name_H-M   'P 1'
#
loop_
_entity.id
_entity.type
_entity.pdbx_description
1 polymer ?
#
loop_
_entity_poly.entity_id
_entity_poly.type
_entity_poly.pdbx_seq_one_letter_code
_entity_poly.pdbx_strand_id
1 'polypeptide(L)'
;MALSCRHGVNHAAGRRVAATHYVSIVPEGFTYGIVSSSHRGYARIQGRSKATIGIEYYFFPCGAYFWHPVNKPFDGFWEYTGGWPHMEIAWKPCNEDGYLSTRTELQIEQRYSDRFKLSSISIGDETGLPHHDVQLAWKTCP
;
A
#
# COMPACT_ATOMS: atom_id res chain seq x y z
N MET A 1 0.60 25.66 4.52
CA MET A 1 -0.40 24.98 5.37
C MET A 1 0.20 23.64 5.76
N ALA A 2 0.69 23.49 7.00
CA ALA A 2 1.48 22.32 7.40
C ALA A 2 0.56 21.10 7.61
N LEU A 3 0.75 20.06 6.80
CA LEU A 3 0.07 18.77 6.98
C LEU A 3 0.64 18.09 8.23
N SER A 4 -0.18 18.04 9.28
CA SER A 4 0.12 17.32 10.53
C SER A 4 0.02 15.82 10.29
N CYS A 5 1.12 15.09 10.54
CA CYS A 5 1.19 13.64 10.50
C CYS A 5 0.33 13.01 11.60
N ARG A 6 -0.80 12.40 11.24
CA ARG A 6 -1.59 11.56 12.15
C ARG A 6 -1.27 10.08 11.93
N HIS A 7 -0.72 9.44 12.95
CA HIS A 7 -0.58 7.98 13.02
C HIS A 7 -1.87 7.39 13.62
N GLY A 8 -2.76 6.89 12.79
CA GLY A 8 -3.94 6.15 13.23
C GLY A 8 -3.66 4.65 13.23
N VAL A 9 -3.54 4.03 14.40
CA VAL A 9 -3.46 2.57 14.54
C VAL A 9 -4.87 2.03 14.81
N ASN A 10 -5.42 1.24 13.88
CA ASN A 10 -6.64 0.47 14.10
C ASN A 10 -6.27 -0.96 14.54
N HIS A 11 -6.91 -1.45 15.61
CA HIS A 11 -6.77 -2.82 16.08
C HIS A 11 -7.80 -3.71 15.36
N ALA A 12 -7.36 -4.48 14.36
CA ALA A 12 -8.17 -5.48 13.68
C ALA A 12 -7.94 -6.89 14.26
N ALA A 13 -8.99 -7.73 14.23
CA ALA A 13 -8.96 -9.12 14.72
C ALA A 13 -8.08 -10.07 13.89
N GLY A 14 -7.59 -9.60 12.73
CA GLY A 14 -6.46 -10.18 12.00
C GLY A 14 -5.73 -9.07 11.24
N ARG A 15 -4.40 -9.00 11.42
CA ARG A 15 -3.52 -8.03 10.76
C ARG A 15 -2.36 -8.78 10.09
N ARG A 16 -2.14 -8.54 8.80
CA ARG A 16 -1.00 -9.06 8.03
C ARG A 16 -0.35 -7.91 7.27
N VAL A 17 0.98 -7.94 7.15
CA VAL A 17 1.76 -6.86 6.54
C VAL A 17 2.74 -7.48 5.55
N ALA A 18 2.84 -6.89 4.35
CA ALA A 18 3.91 -7.13 3.39
C ALA A 18 4.61 -5.81 3.09
N ALA A 19 5.94 -5.82 3.03
CA ALA A 19 6.75 -4.63 2.76
C ALA A 19 7.79 -4.93 1.70
N THR A 20 7.93 -4.04 0.73
CA THR A 20 8.93 -4.10 -0.33
C THR A 20 9.81 -2.86 -0.26
N HIS A 21 11.12 -3.06 -0.26
CA HIS A 21 12.11 -1.99 -0.24
C HIS A 21 12.81 -1.92 -1.60
N TYR A 22 12.99 -0.70 -2.11
CA TYR A 22 13.60 -0.39 -3.39
C TYR A 22 14.86 0.43 -3.15
N VAL A 23 15.96 -0.10 -3.67
CA VAL A 23 17.21 0.62 -3.82
C VAL A 23 17.42 0.78 -5.32
N SER A 24 17.26 2.00 -5.83
CA SER A 24 17.45 2.28 -7.25
C SER A 24 18.84 2.88 -7.46
N ILE A 25 19.62 2.28 -8.35
CA ILE A 25 20.87 2.87 -8.84
C ILE A 25 20.48 3.81 -9.97
N VAL A 26 20.64 5.12 -9.74
CA VAL A 26 20.41 6.16 -10.75
C VAL A 26 21.74 6.69 -11.29
N PRO A 27 21.82 7.06 -12.59
CA PRO A 27 23.00 7.72 -13.12
C PRO A 27 23.32 9.02 -12.38
N GLU A 28 24.59 9.40 -12.40
CA GLU A 28 25.03 10.68 -11.85
C GLU A 28 24.26 11.85 -12.49
N GLY A 29 23.87 12.83 -11.67
CA GLY A 29 23.07 13.96 -12.10
C GLY A 29 21.58 13.67 -12.25
N PHE A 30 21.07 12.52 -11.80
CA PHE A 30 19.65 12.20 -11.80
C PHE A 30 19.11 11.85 -10.42
N THR A 31 17.81 12.07 -10.24
CA THR A 31 17.01 11.53 -9.15
C THR A 31 15.77 10.82 -9.68
N TYR A 32 15.15 10.01 -8.84
CA TYR A 32 13.91 9.29 -9.14
C TYR A 32 12.82 9.63 -8.13
N GLY A 33 11.58 9.37 -8.50
CA GLY A 33 10.42 9.48 -7.63
C GLY A 33 9.37 8.43 -7.94
N ILE A 34 8.46 8.20 -7.01
CA ILE A 34 7.33 7.28 -7.22
C ILE A 34 6.15 8.02 -7.84
N VAL A 35 5.64 7.49 -8.95
CA VAL A 35 4.41 7.97 -9.57
C VAL A 35 3.22 7.22 -8.98
N SER A 36 3.30 5.89 -9.01
CA SER A 36 2.25 5.02 -8.51
C SER A 36 2.80 3.67 -8.08
N SER A 37 2.03 2.96 -7.26
CA SER A 37 2.16 1.52 -7.12
C SER A 37 0.80 0.84 -7.21
N SER A 38 0.79 -0.37 -7.80
CA SER A 38 -0.38 -1.24 -7.84
C SER A 38 -0.17 -2.44 -6.93
N HIS A 39 -1.22 -2.75 -6.16
CA HIS A 39 -1.30 -3.83 -5.20
C HIS A 39 -2.53 -4.64 -5.48
N ARG A 40 -2.39 -5.96 -5.55
CA ARG A 40 -3.50 -6.85 -5.89
C ARG A 40 -3.58 -8.04 -4.96
N GLY A 41 -4.79 -8.57 -4.81
CA GLY A 41 -5.01 -9.79 -4.07
C GLY A 41 -6.43 -10.31 -4.20
N TYR A 42 -6.78 -11.25 -3.33
CA TYR A 42 -8.13 -11.82 -3.25
C TYR A 42 -8.76 -11.50 -1.90
N ALA A 43 -10.08 -11.26 -1.90
CA ALA A 43 -10.84 -11.13 -0.66
C ALA A 43 -12.19 -11.82 -0.76
N ARG A 44 -12.59 -12.44 0.34
CA ARG A 44 -13.94 -12.96 0.57
C ARG A 44 -14.48 -12.35 1.84
N ILE A 45 -15.38 -11.38 1.72
CA ILE A 45 -15.94 -10.61 2.83
C ILE A 45 -17.44 -10.89 2.92
N GLN A 46 -17.83 -11.53 4.02
CA GLN A 46 -19.20 -11.97 4.25
C GLN A 46 -19.82 -11.33 5.49
N GLY A 47 -21.15 -11.25 5.49
CA GLY A 47 -21.94 -10.81 6.65
C GLY A 47 -21.58 -9.39 7.10
N ARG A 48 -21.32 -9.23 8.41
CA ARG A 48 -21.01 -7.92 9.02
C ARG A 48 -19.51 -7.64 9.10
N SER A 49 -18.65 -8.55 8.62
CA SER A 49 -17.20 -8.37 8.61
C SER A 49 -16.79 -7.10 7.85
N LYS A 50 -15.61 -6.59 8.16
CA LYS A 50 -14.98 -5.45 7.48
C LYS A 50 -13.55 -5.83 7.13
N ALA A 51 -13.13 -5.50 5.90
CA ALA A 51 -11.73 -5.58 5.52
C ALA A 51 -11.25 -4.22 5.04
N THR A 52 -9.99 -3.93 5.32
CA THR A 52 -9.34 -2.66 5.01
C THR A 52 -7.94 -2.95 4.50
N ILE A 53 -7.55 -2.25 3.45
CA ILE A 53 -6.21 -2.31 2.85
C ILE A 53 -5.49 -1.01 3.23
N GLY A 54 -4.38 -1.13 3.94
CA GLY A 54 -3.47 -0.05 4.28
C GLY A 54 -2.34 0.01 3.28
N ILE A 55 -2.01 1.20 2.77
CA ILE A 55 -0.90 1.41 1.84
C ILE A 55 0.02 2.48 2.41
N GLU A 56 1.29 2.14 2.56
CA GLU A 56 2.36 3.06 2.93
C GLU A 56 3.29 3.29 1.77
N TYR A 57 3.61 4.56 1.54
CA TYR A 57 4.77 4.98 0.79
C TYR A 57 5.75 5.63 1.74
N TYR A 58 6.99 5.17 1.74
CA TYR A 58 8.05 5.75 2.55
C TYR A 58 9.25 6.12 1.68
N PHE A 59 9.66 7.37 1.77
CA PHE A 59 10.87 7.93 1.19
C PHE A 59 11.62 8.62 2.30
N PHE A 60 12.74 8.05 2.75
CA PHE A 60 13.47 8.61 3.89
C PHE A 60 13.68 10.13 3.77
N PRO A 61 13.28 10.95 4.76
CA PRO A 61 12.66 10.59 6.06
C PRO A 61 11.12 10.66 6.10
N CYS A 62 10.45 10.99 4.99
CA CYS A 62 9.01 11.23 4.90
C CYS A 62 8.20 9.99 4.46
N GLY A 63 6.97 9.89 4.96
CA GLY A 63 6.06 8.81 4.58
C GLY A 63 4.62 9.31 4.43
N ALA A 64 3.83 8.54 3.71
CA ALA A 64 2.40 8.76 3.54
C ALA A 64 1.67 7.43 3.68
N TYR A 65 0.55 7.42 4.41
CA TYR A 65 -0.19 6.21 4.73
C TYR A 65 -1.69 6.37 4.49
N PHE A 66 -2.31 5.39 3.85
CA PHE A 66 -3.70 5.43 3.38
C PHE A 66 -4.45 4.16 3.75
N TRP A 67 -5.74 4.30 4.02
CA TRP A 67 -6.64 3.18 4.26
C TRP A 67 -7.76 3.16 3.22
N HIS A 68 -7.96 1.99 2.61
CA HIS A 68 -8.99 1.75 1.61
C HIS A 68 -9.90 0.63 2.10
N PRO A 69 -11.20 0.90 2.32
CA PRO A 69 -12.15 -0.16 2.68
C PRO A 69 -12.36 -1.08 1.48
N VAL A 70 -12.41 -2.39 1.72
CA VAL A 70 -12.90 -3.33 0.72
C VAL A 70 -14.43 -3.27 0.75
N ASN A 71 -15.04 -2.98 -0.39
CA ASN A 71 -16.50 -2.98 -0.53
C ASN A 71 -17.07 -4.33 -0.09
N LYS A 72 -18.31 -4.37 0.41
CA LYS A 72 -18.94 -5.60 0.90
C LYS A 72 -20.42 -5.69 0.54
N PRO A 73 -20.98 -6.91 0.38
CA PRO A 73 -20.30 -8.21 0.35
C PRO A 73 -19.36 -8.31 -0.86
N PHE A 74 -18.30 -9.12 -0.75
CA PHE A 74 -17.27 -9.21 -1.78
C PHE A 74 -16.68 -10.60 -1.83
N ASP A 75 -16.49 -11.12 -3.03
CA ASP A 75 -15.79 -12.38 -3.28
C ASP A 75 -15.10 -12.24 -4.63
N GLY A 76 -13.80 -12.00 -4.63
CA GLY A 76 -13.05 -11.76 -5.85
C GLY A 76 -11.73 -11.04 -5.65
N PHE A 77 -11.15 -10.58 -6.77
CA PHE A 77 -9.90 -9.85 -6.78
C PHE A 77 -10.09 -8.39 -6.42
N TRP A 78 -9.28 -7.91 -5.48
CA TRP A 78 -9.14 -6.49 -5.20
C TRP A 78 -7.86 -5.97 -5.84
N GLU A 79 -7.91 -4.74 -6.32
CA GLU A 79 -6.76 -4.00 -6.81
C GLU A 79 -6.81 -2.60 -6.25
N TYR A 80 -5.67 -2.12 -5.77
CA TYR A 80 -5.43 -0.72 -5.48
C TYR A 80 -4.26 -0.25 -6.31
N THR A 81 -4.53 0.71 -7.21
CA THR A 81 -3.49 1.50 -7.86
C THR A 81 -3.60 2.93 -7.35
N GLY A 82 -2.51 3.46 -6.80
CA GLY A 82 -2.47 4.84 -6.34
C GLY A 82 -1.05 5.36 -6.24
N GLY A 83 -0.89 6.64 -5.89
CA GLY A 83 0.41 7.29 -5.72
C GLY A 83 0.49 8.02 -4.39
N TRP A 84 1.47 8.91 -4.29
CA TRP A 84 1.56 9.86 -3.18
C TRP A 84 0.28 10.73 -3.13
N PRO A 85 -0.16 11.20 -1.95
CA PRO A 85 -1.35 12.03 -1.84
C PRO A 85 -1.26 13.24 -2.76
N HIS A 86 -2.41 13.65 -3.30
CA HIS A 86 -2.55 14.72 -4.30
C HIS A 86 -1.95 14.41 -5.70
N MET A 87 -1.63 13.15 -6.00
CA MET A 87 -1.03 12.73 -7.28
C MET A 87 0.31 13.42 -7.57
N GLU A 88 0.98 13.92 -6.53
CA GLU A 88 2.33 14.45 -6.67
C GLU A 88 3.33 13.31 -6.75
N ILE A 89 4.42 13.50 -7.50
CA ILE A 89 5.53 12.56 -7.50
C ILE A 89 6.37 12.86 -6.26
N ALA A 90 6.49 11.90 -5.35
CA ALA A 90 7.45 12.00 -4.26
C ALA A 90 8.84 11.71 -4.80
N TRP A 91 9.66 12.76 -4.89
CA TRP A 91 11.02 12.70 -5.40
C TRP A 91 12.01 12.42 -4.27
N LYS A 92 12.99 11.55 -4.53
CA LYS A 92 14.19 11.50 -3.69
C LYS A 92 14.93 12.84 -3.81
N PRO A 93 15.37 13.45 -2.70
CA PRO A 93 16.26 14.61 -2.77
C PRO A 93 17.53 14.31 -3.58
N CYS A 94 18.04 15.33 -4.27
CA CYS A 94 19.27 15.21 -5.04
C CYS A 94 20.47 15.04 -4.12
N ASN A 95 21.43 14.20 -4.52
CA ASN A 95 22.69 13.95 -3.79
C ASN A 95 22.52 13.42 -2.36
N GLU A 96 21.34 12.88 -2.02
CA GLU A 96 21.08 12.22 -0.74
C GLU A 96 20.92 10.71 -0.92
N ASP A 97 21.46 9.96 0.05
CA ASP A 97 21.19 8.54 0.17
C ASP A 97 19.80 8.31 0.76
N GLY A 98 19.07 7.37 0.18
CA GLY A 98 17.72 7.08 0.62
C GLY A 98 17.19 5.83 -0.07
N TYR A 99 16.24 5.20 0.59
CA TYR A 99 15.48 4.10 0.02
C TYR A 99 14.03 4.53 -0.11
N LEU A 100 13.39 3.96 -1.13
CA LEU A 100 11.94 3.97 -1.26
C LEU A 100 11.44 2.65 -0.69
N SER A 101 10.35 2.65 0.08
CA SER A 101 9.62 1.44 0.36
C SER A 101 8.13 1.63 0.17
N THR A 102 7.48 0.55 -0.28
CA THR A 102 6.03 0.43 -0.30
C THR A 102 5.63 -0.65 0.71
N ARG A 103 4.57 -0.42 1.45
CA ARG A 103 4.01 -1.41 2.37
C ARG A 103 2.53 -1.57 2.14
N THR A 104 2.08 -2.81 2.20
CA THR A 104 0.67 -3.16 2.14
C THR A 104 0.29 -3.90 3.41
N GLU A 105 -0.71 -3.35 4.08
CA GLU A 105 -1.26 -3.89 5.30
C GLU A 105 -2.68 -4.38 5.04
N LEU A 106 -2.97 -5.63 5.37
CA LEU A 106 -4.30 -6.18 5.31
C LEU A 106 -4.87 -6.29 6.72
N GLN A 107 -6.04 -5.70 6.92
CA GLN A 107 -6.79 -5.78 8.15
C GLN A 107 -8.15 -6.43 7.89
N ILE A 108 -8.54 -7.34 8.78
CA ILE A 108 -9.90 -7.90 8.80
C ILE A 108 -10.48 -7.88 10.20
N GLU A 109 -11.65 -7.27 10.32
CA GLU A 109 -12.52 -7.36 11.49
C GLU A 109 -13.63 -8.37 11.19
N GLN A 110 -13.52 -9.57 11.75
CA GLN A 110 -14.57 -10.55 11.65
C GLN A 110 -15.70 -10.19 12.63
N ARG A 111 -16.92 -10.03 12.11
CA ARG A 111 -18.12 -9.80 12.93
C ARG A 111 -19.08 -10.94 12.68
N TYR A 112 -18.90 -12.00 13.45
CA TYR A 112 -19.66 -13.23 13.32
C TYR A 112 -21.08 -13.08 13.85
N SER A 113 -22.07 -13.23 12.98
CA SER A 113 -23.41 -13.70 13.39
C SER A 113 -23.60 -15.19 13.11
N ASP A 114 -22.76 -15.76 12.25
CA ASP A 114 -22.79 -17.15 11.81
C ASP A 114 -21.35 -17.66 11.72
N ARG A 115 -21.03 -18.66 12.55
CA ARG A 115 -19.72 -19.31 12.70
C ARG A 115 -19.29 -20.12 11.47
N PHE A 116 -20.19 -20.37 10.52
CA PHE A 116 -19.89 -21.05 9.27
C PHE A 116 -19.52 -20.10 8.12
N LYS A 117 -19.66 -18.78 8.31
CA LYS A 117 -19.28 -17.77 7.31
C LYS A 117 -17.87 -17.26 7.56
N LEU A 118 -16.91 -17.78 6.80
CA LEU A 118 -15.52 -17.33 6.87
C LEU A 118 -15.33 -16.07 6.01
N SER A 119 -14.61 -15.09 6.56
CA SER A 119 -14.09 -13.96 5.78
C SER A 119 -12.57 -13.97 5.79
N SER A 120 -11.96 -13.68 4.64
CA SER A 120 -10.51 -13.67 4.44
C SER A 120 -10.09 -12.56 3.47
N ILE A 121 -8.82 -12.17 3.56
CA ILE A 121 -8.16 -11.25 2.64
C ILE A 121 -6.69 -11.66 2.52
N SER A 122 -6.16 -11.64 1.30
CA SER A 122 -4.77 -12.00 0.97
C SER A 122 -4.17 -11.06 -0.08
N ILE A 123 -2.84 -10.99 -0.13
CA ILE A 123 -2.06 -10.40 -1.22
C ILE A 123 -1.70 -11.51 -2.20
N GLY A 124 -1.65 -11.19 -3.49
CA GLY A 124 -1.37 -12.15 -4.55
C GLY A 124 -2.64 -12.70 -5.17
N ASP A 125 -2.55 -13.04 -6.45
CA ASP A 125 -3.66 -13.58 -7.22
C ASP A 125 -3.76 -15.11 -7.06
N GLU A 126 -4.58 -15.75 -7.90
CA GLU A 126 -4.76 -17.21 -7.91
C GLU A 126 -3.47 -17.98 -8.27
N THR A 127 -2.45 -17.32 -8.84
CA THR A 127 -1.16 -17.94 -9.13
C THR A 127 -0.28 -18.06 -7.87
N GLY A 128 -0.66 -17.38 -6.78
CA GLY A 128 0.11 -17.32 -5.55
C GLY A 128 1.33 -16.39 -5.63
N LEU A 129 1.52 -15.69 -6.75
CA LEU A 129 2.58 -14.70 -6.89
C LEU A 129 2.08 -13.32 -6.42
N PRO A 130 2.89 -12.58 -5.64
CA PRO A 130 2.57 -11.21 -5.31
C PRO A 130 2.69 -10.34 -6.57
N HIS A 131 1.58 -9.73 -6.99
CA HIS A 131 1.56 -8.70 -8.02
C HIS A 131 1.77 -7.34 -7.37
N HIS A 132 2.94 -6.76 -7.59
CA HIS A 132 3.31 -5.46 -7.07
C HIS A 132 4.05 -4.65 -8.15
N ASP A 133 3.33 -3.78 -8.83
CA ASP A 133 3.89 -2.92 -9.88
C ASP A 133 4.23 -1.54 -9.30
N VAL A 134 5.37 -0.98 -9.68
CA VAL A 134 5.78 0.38 -9.30
C VAL A 134 6.15 1.17 -10.54
N GLN A 135 5.55 2.34 -10.69
CA GLN A 135 5.93 3.31 -11.72
C GLN A 135 6.86 4.35 -11.12
N LEU A 136 8.04 4.48 -11.71
CA LEU A 136 9.05 5.46 -11.31
C LEU A 136 9.20 6.55 -12.39
N ALA A 137 9.41 7.79 -11.96
CA ALA A 137 9.76 8.92 -12.82
C ALA A 137 11.16 9.43 -12.47
N TRP A 138 11.87 9.95 -13.46
CA TRP A 138 13.26 10.40 -13.31
C TRP A 138 13.35 11.87 -13.73
N LYS A 139 14.25 12.63 -13.09
CA LYS A 139 14.59 14.01 -13.47
C LYS A 139 16.05 14.31 -13.18
N THR A 140 16.59 15.34 -13.83
CA THR A 140 17.95 15.81 -13.58
C THR A 140 18.05 16.54 -12.24
N CYS A 141 19.19 16.39 -11.60
CA CYS A 141 19.61 17.17 -10.43
C CYS A 141 20.46 18.37 -10.89
N PRO A 142 20.33 19.53 -10.21
CA PRO A 142 21.20 20.68 -10.42
C PRO A 142 22.66 20.37 -10.06
#